data_AF-A0A7V6TYH6-F1
#
_entry.id   AF-A0A7V6TYH6-F1
#
_cell.length_a   1.000
_cell.length_b   1.000
_cell.length_c   1.000
_cell.angle_alpha   90.00
_cell.angle_beta   90.00
_cell.angle_gamma   90.00
#
_symmetry.space_group_name_H-M   'P 1'
#
loop_
_entity.id
_entity.type
_entity.pdbx_description
1 polymer ?
#
loop_
_entity_poly.entity_id
_entity_poly.type
_entity_poly.pdbx_seq_one_letter_code
_entity_poly.pdbx_strand_id
1 'polypeptide(L)' 'PRNFSRLFNEYAGMTVTDYVNRLKISLAREMLLNSELDIENVATRAGFASARQFRRVWQRIYNEPPSRVRLAI' A
#
# COMPACT_ATOMS: atom_id res chain seq x y z
N PRO A 1 -24.93 6.90 15.40
CA PRO A 1 -23.94 5.81 15.13
C PRO A 1 -22.52 6.23 15.57
N ARG A 2 -22.13 5.89 16.81
CA ARG A 2 -20.84 6.30 17.40
C ARG A 2 -19.71 5.38 16.91
N ASN A 3 -19.10 5.86 15.82
CA ASN A 3 -17.82 5.51 15.20
C ASN A 3 -17.72 4.18 14.44
N PHE A 4 -17.99 4.24 13.13
CA PHE A 4 -17.63 3.23 12.13
C PHE A 4 -16.19 2.72 12.31
N SER A 5 -15.22 3.60 12.59
CA SER A 5 -13.83 3.20 12.82
C SER A 5 -13.65 2.22 13.98
N ARG A 6 -14.45 2.37 15.05
CA ARG A 6 -14.41 1.45 16.21
C ARG A 6 -14.98 0.09 15.83
N LEU A 7 -16.15 0.07 15.22
CA LEU A 7 -16.78 -1.17 14.75
C LEU A 7 -15.91 -1.87 13.71
N PHE A 8 -15.36 -1.14 12.75
CA PHE A 8 -14.46 -1.72 11.76
C PHE A 8 -13.24 -2.37 12.41
N ASN A 9 -12.60 -1.71 13.38
CA ASN A 9 -11.47 -2.30 14.10
C ASN A 9 -11.88 -3.54 14.91
N GLU A 10 -13.05 -3.50 15.56
CA GLU A 10 -13.61 -4.62 16.32
C GLU A 10 -13.80 -5.88 15.46
N TYR A 11 -14.30 -5.72 14.22
CA TYR A 11 -14.56 -6.85 13.31
C TYR A 11 -13.38 -7.22 12.39
N ALA A 12 -12.59 -6.25 11.93
CA ALA A 12 -11.51 -6.47 10.98
C ALA A 12 -10.12 -6.61 11.64
N GLY A 13 -10.00 -6.31 12.94
CA GLY A 13 -8.73 -6.36 13.68
C GLY A 13 -7.70 -5.33 13.25
N MET A 14 -8.11 -4.31 12.48
CA MET A 14 -7.23 -3.24 12.01
C MET A 14 -8.01 -1.94 11.76
N THR A 15 -7.28 -0.82 11.66
CA THR A 15 -7.91 0.45 11.30
C THR A 15 -8.37 0.44 9.84
N VAL A 16 -9.38 1.25 9.51
CA VAL A 16 -9.80 1.48 8.11
C VAL A 16 -8.62 1.95 7.25
N THR A 17 -7.78 2.82 7.80
CA THR A 17 -6.58 3.32 7.12
C THR A 17 -5.59 2.21 6.82
N ASP A 18 -5.34 1.29 7.75
CA ASP A 18 -4.47 0.13 7.50
C ASP A 18 -5.03 -0.78 6.41
N TYR A 19 -6.34 -1.04 6.45
CA TYR A 19 -7.01 -1.85 5.44
C TYR A 19 -6.88 -1.23 4.05
N VAL A 20 -7.21 0.06 3.91
CA VAL A 20 -7.06 0.79 2.64
C VAL A 20 -5.60 0.78 2.18
N ASN A 21 -4.64 1.00 3.08
CA ASN A 21 -3.22 0.96 2.74
C ASN A 21 -2.79 -0.42 2.23
N ARG A 22 -3.30 -1.51 2.80
CA ARG A 22 -3.04 -2.88 2.31
C ARG A 22 -3.56 -3.08 0.89
N LEU A 23 -4.78 -2.61 0.60
CA LEU A 23 -5.34 -2.66 -0.77
C LEU A 23 -4.49 -1.86 -1.76
N LYS A 24 -4.09 -0.63 -1.41
CA LYS A 24 -3.22 0.20 -2.25
C LYS A 24 -1.86 -0.46 -2.50
N ILE A 25 -1.28 -1.09 -1.49
CA ILE A 25 -0.01 -1.81 -1.62
C ILE A 25 -0.14 -3.07 -2.50
N SER A 26 -1.26 -3.78 -2.43
CA SER A 26 -1.54 -4.91 -3.32
C SER A 26 -1.57 -4.46 -4.78
N LEU A 27 -2.32 -3.39 -5.08
CA LEU A 27 -2.37 -2.81 -6.42
C LEU A 27 -1.00 -2.31 -6.89
N ALA A 28 -0.24 -1.63 -6.02
CA ALA A 28 1.11 -1.19 -6.35
C ALA A 28 2.04 -2.38 -6.68
N ARG A 29 1.93 -3.49 -5.94
CA ARG A 29 2.72 -4.71 -6.21
C ARG A 29 2.40 -5.29 -7.58
N GLU A 30 1.12 -5.36 -7.95
CA GLU A 30 0.71 -5.81 -9.29
C GLU A 30 1.29 -4.91 -10.39
N MET A 31 1.26 -3.58 -10.21
CA MET A 31 1.86 -2.65 -11.17
C MET A 31 3.38 -2.82 -11.26
N LEU A 32 4.07 -3.07 -10.15
CA LEU A 32 5.52 -3.28 -10.15
C LEU A 32 5.94 -4.56 -10.89
N LEU A 33 5.09 -5.60 -10.86
CA LEU A 33 5.34 -6.88 -11.52
C LEU A 33 4.96 -6.85 -13.01
N ASN A 34 3.94 -6.09 -13.38
CA ASN A 34 3.33 -6.15 -14.71
C ASN A 34 3.58 -4.90 -15.57
N SER A 35 4.43 -3.96 -15.13
CA SER A 35 4.72 -2.74 -15.89
C SER A 35 6.10 -2.14 -15.59
N GLU A 36 6.55 -1.27 -16.49
CA GLU A 36 7.81 -0.51 -16.37
C GLU A 36 7.65 0.87 -15.71
N LEU A 37 6.49 1.17 -15.13
CA LEU A 37 6.21 2.46 -14.50
C LEU A 37 7.23 2.81 -13.41
N ASP A 38 7.75 4.03 -13.33
CA ASP A 38 8.60 4.39 -12.19
C ASP A 38 7.85 4.35 -10.84
N ILE A 39 8.58 4.44 -9.73
CA ILE A 39 8.01 4.36 -8.37
C ILE A 39 7.04 5.52 -8.06
N GLU A 40 7.25 6.72 -8.63
CA GLU A 40 6.35 7.86 -8.41
C GLU A 40 5.00 7.64 -9.10
N ASN A 41 5.03 7.12 -10.33
CA ASN A 41 3.86 6.75 -11.09
C ASN A 41 3.09 5.60 -10.42
N VAL A 42 3.78 4.57 -9.93
CA VAL A 42 3.15 3.47 -9.17
C VAL A 42 2.48 3.99 -7.91
N ALA A 43 3.17 4.83 -7.12
CA ALA A 43 2.62 5.40 -5.89
C ALA A 43 1.35 6.22 -6.16
N THR A 44 1.40 7.08 -7.18
CA THR A 44 0.28 7.95 -7.57
C THR A 44 -0.91 7.13 -8.05
N ARG A 45 -0.69 6.15 -8.94
CA ARG A 45 -1.75 5.29 -9.48
C ARG A 45 -2.34 4.34 -8.43
N ALA A 46 -1.55 3.92 -7.45
CA ALA A 46 -2.03 3.17 -6.28
C ALA A 46 -2.76 4.06 -5.26
N GLY A 47 -2.86 5.38 -5.49
CA GLY A 47 -3.64 6.30 -4.66
C GLY A 47 -2.89 6.82 -3.42
N PHE A 48 -1.56 6.81 -3.42
CA PHE A 48 -0.77 7.51 -2.40
C PHE A 48 -0.59 8.98 -2.76
N ALA A 49 -0.57 9.84 -1.74
CA ALA A 49 -0.37 11.28 -1.95
C ALA A 49 1.09 11.64 -2.32
N SER A 50 2.04 10.73 -2.06
CA SER A 50 3.43 10.87 -2.47
C SER A 50 4.14 9.50 -2.46
N ALA A 51 5.21 9.35 -3.24
CA ALA A 51 6.04 8.16 -3.15
C ALA A 51 6.74 8.00 -1.79
N ARG A 52 6.97 9.08 -1.04
CA ARG A 52 7.49 9.00 0.33
C ARG A 52 6.51 8.28 1.25
N GLN A 53 5.21 8.62 1.17
CA GLN A 53 4.17 7.94 1.92
C GLN A 53 4.08 6.47 1.51
N PHE A 54 4.06 6.20 0.20
CA PHE A 54 4.07 4.86 -0.36
C PHE A 54 5.22 4.01 0.19
N ARG A 55 6.47 4.47 0.07
CA ARG A 55 7.67 3.74 0.55
C ARG A 55 7.58 3.41 2.04
N ARG A 56 7.08 4.34 2.86
CA ARG A 56 6.90 4.11 4.32
C ARG A 56 5.89 3.00 4.60
N VAL A 57 4.73 3.04 3.92
CA VAL A 57 3.67 2.05 4.08
C VAL A 57 4.11 0.69 3.55
N TRP A 58 4.78 0.68 2.39
CA TRP A 58 5.37 -0.52 1.80
C TRP A 58 6.37 -1.20 2.74
N GLN A 59 7.34 -0.44 3.27
CA GLN A 59 8.34 -0.96 4.20
C GLN A 59 7.70 -1.55 5.46
N ARG A 60 6.62 -0.95 5.97
CA ARG A 60 5.87 -1.49 7.12
C ARG A 60 5.22 -2.84 6.84
N ILE A 61 4.84 -3.12 5.58
CA ILE A 61 4.16 -4.37 5.20
C ILE A 61 5.14 -5.47 4.77
N TYR A 62 6.14 -5.14 3.94
CA TYR A 62 7.06 -6.13 3.35
C TYR A 62 8.45 -6.15 3.98
N ASN A 63 8.77 -5.20 4.86
CA ASN A 63 10.09 -5.05 5.47
C ASN A 63 11.26 -4.92 4.46
N GLU A 64 10.96 -4.57 3.22
CA GLU A 64 11.92 -4.36 2.12
C GLU A 64 11.44 -3.23 1.22
N PRO A 65 12.33 -2.55 0.45
CA PRO A 65 11.92 -1.49 -0.47
C PRO A 65 11.16 -2.04 -1.70
N PRO A 66 10.25 -1.25 -2.29
CA PRO A 66 9.47 -1.67 -3.47
C PRO A 66 10.32 -2.00 -4.70
N SER A 67 11.52 -1.44 -4.81
CA SER A 67 12.46 -1.76 -5.90
C SER A 67 12.89 -3.23 -5.91
N ARG A 68 12.84 -3.91 -4.75
CA ARG A 68 13.25 -5.32 -4.65
C ARG A 68 12.31 -6.28 -5.37
N VAL A 69 11.03 -5.91 -5.53
CA VAL A 69 10.05 -6.71 -6.29
C VAL A 69 10.46 -6.89 -7.74
N ARG A 70 11.10 -5.88 -8.34
CA ARG A 70 11.57 -5.96 -9.73
C ARG A 70 12.78 -6.86 -9.92
N LEU A 71 13.63 -6.97 -8.90
CA LEU A 71 14.85 -7.78 -8.95
C LEU A 71 14.57 -9.28 -8.73
N ALA A 72 13.33 -9.64 -8.39
CA ALA A 72 12.90 -11.01 -8.12
C ALA A 72 12.31 -11.72 -9.36
N ILE A 73 12.38 -11.08 -10.53
CA ILE A 73 12.06 -11.63 -11.85
C ILE A 73 13.38 -11.82 -12.60
#